data_AF-A0A1F4DGH9-F1
#
_entry.id   AF-A0A1F4DGH9-F1
#
_cell.length_a   1.000
_cell.length_b   1.000
_cell.length_c   1.000
_cell.angle_alpha   90.00
_cell.angle_beta   90.00
_cell.angle_gamma   90.00
#
_symmetry.space_group_name_H-M   'P 1'
#
loop_
_entity.id
_entity.type
_entity.pdbx_description
1 polymer ?
#
loop_
_entity_poly.entity_id
_entity_poly.type
_entity_poly.pdbx_seq_one_letter_code
_entity_poly.pdbx_strand_id
1 'polypeptide(L)'
;MTSTRTLLFATLIAAGLAAASPLNAQAPKPEPAPPAALKATFAGGCFWCVEEAFDKAPGVISTVSGYIGGNTRKPTYEQVSAGRTGHAEAVQVEYDPAKVSYEKLLEVF
;
A
#
# COMPACT_ATOMS: atom_id res chain seq x y z
N MET A 1 2.56 -84.33 10.94
CA MET A 1 2.10 -84.87 12.23
C MET A 1 2.63 -83.99 13.34
N THR A 2 1.71 -83.31 14.04
CA THR A 2 1.73 -82.90 15.46
C THR A 2 2.99 -82.18 15.97
N SER A 3 2.86 -80.86 16.24
CA SER A 3 2.58 -80.32 17.59
C SER A 3 3.92 -79.95 18.28
N THR A 4 4.15 -78.77 18.87
CA THR A 4 3.40 -78.22 19.99
C THR A 4 4.04 -76.88 20.44
N ARG A 5 3.20 -75.95 20.95
CA ARG A 5 3.43 -75.00 22.07
C ARG A 5 4.44 -73.84 21.90
N THR A 6 3.98 -72.61 21.80
CA THR A 6 3.62 -71.71 22.94
C THR A 6 4.85 -71.23 23.71
N LEU A 7 5.21 -69.94 23.57
CA LEU A 7 5.59 -69.08 24.69
C LEU A 7 5.56 -67.60 24.28
N LEU A 8 4.85 -66.85 25.13
CA LEU A 8 4.72 -65.40 25.27
C LEU A 8 5.95 -64.60 24.84
N PHE A 9 5.74 -63.41 24.26
CA PHE A 9 6.15 -62.15 24.89
C PHE A 9 5.36 -60.98 24.30
N ALA A 10 4.47 -60.43 25.13
CA ALA A 10 3.83 -59.15 24.92
C ALA A 10 4.86 -58.04 25.11
N THR A 11 4.94 -57.11 24.16
CA THR A 11 5.37 -55.74 24.45
C THR A 11 4.43 -54.79 23.72
N LEU A 12 3.69 -54.03 24.51
CA LEU A 12 2.81 -52.95 24.06
C LEU A 12 3.67 -51.86 23.41
N ILE A 13 3.36 -51.51 22.16
CA ILE A 13 3.70 -50.19 21.62
C ILE A 13 2.40 -49.38 21.58
N ALA A 14 2.12 -48.70 22.68
CA ALA A 14 1.20 -47.58 22.67
C ALA A 14 1.98 -46.35 22.19
N ALA A 15 1.70 -45.89 20.97
CA ALA A 15 2.20 -44.62 20.48
C ALA A 15 1.10 -43.89 19.69
N GLY A 16 0.36 -43.06 20.43
CA GLY A 16 -0.28 -41.83 19.98
C GLY A 16 -1.09 -41.87 18.68
N LEU A 17 -2.41 -42.02 18.80
CA LEU A 17 -3.32 -41.51 17.79
C LEU A 17 -3.25 -39.98 17.84
N ALA A 18 -2.45 -39.38 16.96
CA ALA A 18 -2.43 -37.93 16.78
C ALA A 18 -3.80 -37.51 16.24
N ALA A 19 -4.64 -36.95 17.12
CA ALA A 19 -5.85 -36.26 16.70
C ALA A 19 -5.41 -35.02 15.91
N ALA A 20 -5.43 -35.12 14.58
CA ALA A 20 -5.31 -33.96 13.72
C ALA A 20 -6.59 -33.12 13.89
N SER A 21 -6.50 -32.05 14.69
CA SER A 21 -7.52 -31.00 14.70
C SER A 21 -7.71 -30.53 13.26
N PRO A 22 -8.94 -30.45 12.72
CA PRO A 22 -9.13 -29.81 11.43
C PRO A 22 -8.71 -28.35 11.59
N LEU A 23 -7.65 -27.97 10.88
CA LEU A 23 -7.30 -26.57 10.67
C LEU A 23 -8.52 -25.94 10.01
N ASN A 24 -9.32 -25.20 10.77
CA ASN A 24 -10.43 -24.43 10.25
C ASN A 24 -9.85 -23.27 9.44
N ALA A 25 -9.51 -23.56 8.18
CA ALA A 25 -9.08 -22.59 7.19
C ALA A 25 -10.30 -21.78 6.75
N GLN A 26 -10.71 -20.82 7.59
CA GLN A 26 -11.60 -19.77 7.13
C GLN A 26 -10.82 -18.98 6.07
N ALA A 27 -11.20 -19.14 4.80
CA ALA A 27 -10.64 -18.34 3.72
C ALA A 27 -10.79 -16.84 4.06
N PRO A 28 -9.78 -16.00 3.76
CA PRO A 28 -9.88 -14.57 4.02
C PRO A 28 -11.09 -14.01 3.27
N LYS A 29 -11.98 -13.36 4.02
CA LYS A 29 -13.12 -12.64 3.45
C LYS A 29 -12.58 -11.59 2.48
N PRO A 30 -13.15 -11.43 1.26
CA PRO A 30 -12.68 -10.41 0.34
C PRO A 30 -12.76 -9.05 1.03
N GLU A 31 -11.60 -8.43 1.23
CA GLU A 31 -11.53 -7.07 1.70
C GLU A 31 -12.11 -6.18 0.59
N PRO A 32 -13.00 -5.21 0.90
CA PRO A 32 -13.53 -4.31 -0.11
C PRO A 32 -12.37 -3.69 -0.89
N ALA A 33 -12.48 -3.64 -2.22
CA ALA A 33 -11.52 -2.91 -3.03
C ALA A 33 -11.41 -1.48 -2.46
N PRO A 34 -10.19 -0.94 -2.27
CA PRO A 34 -10.03 0.42 -1.78
C PRO A 34 -10.88 1.38 -2.63
N PRO A 35 -11.48 2.42 -2.03
CA PRO A 35 -12.11 3.49 -2.80
C PRO A 35 -11.16 3.93 -3.92
N ALA A 36 -11.69 4.13 -5.13
CA ALA A 36 -10.86 4.57 -6.25
C ALA A 36 -10.22 5.92 -5.89
N ALA A 37 -8.90 5.91 -5.65
CA ALA A 37 -8.16 7.10 -5.29
C ALA A 37 -8.27 8.14 -6.41
N LEU A 38 -8.38 9.41 -6.04
CA LEU A 38 -8.38 10.54 -6.96
C LEU A 38 -7.07 11.31 -6.87
N LYS A 39 -6.77 12.07 -7.92
CA LYS A 39 -5.55 12.86 -8.01
C LYS A 39 -5.88 14.34 -8.20
N ALA A 40 -5.22 15.18 -7.41
CA ALA A 40 -5.20 16.62 -7.54
C ALA A 40 -3.77 17.09 -7.83
N THR A 41 -3.60 18.24 -8.47
CA THR A 41 -2.26 18.82 -8.72
C THR A 41 -2.26 20.28 -8.33
N PHE A 42 -1.31 20.64 -7.47
CA PHE A 42 -1.20 21.97 -6.88
C PHE A 42 0.17 22.57 -7.23
N ALA A 43 0.17 23.80 -7.73
CA ALA A 43 1.38 24.56 -8.08
C ALA A 43 1.40 25.87 -7.27
N GLY A 44 1.98 25.81 -6.06
CA GLY A 44 1.91 26.88 -5.06
C GLY A 44 3.23 27.58 -4.72
N GLY A 45 4.30 27.33 -5.48
CA GLY A 45 5.65 27.78 -5.16
C GLY A 45 6.61 26.60 -5.05
N CYS A 46 7.55 26.64 -4.10
CA CYS A 46 8.50 25.55 -3.91
C CYS A 46 7.79 24.23 -3.61
N PHE A 47 7.99 23.19 -4.42
CA PHE A 47 7.27 21.93 -4.22
C PHE A 47 7.55 21.29 -2.86
N TRP A 48 8.69 21.56 -2.22
CA TRP A 48 9.04 20.94 -0.94
C TRP A 48 8.08 21.41 0.15
N CYS A 49 7.77 22.71 0.16
CA CYS A 49 6.83 23.28 1.12
C CYS A 49 5.40 22.79 0.87
N VAL A 50 5.01 22.67 -0.40
CA VAL A 50 3.68 22.20 -0.78
C VAL A 50 3.53 20.72 -0.44
N GLU A 51 4.53 19.89 -0.75
CA GLU A 51 4.54 18.45 -0.45
C GLU A 51 4.45 18.22 1.06
N GLU A 52 5.26 18.93 1.85
CA GLU A 52 5.23 18.85 3.31
C GLU A 52 3.84 19.19 3.89
N ALA A 53 3.14 20.18 3.31
CA ALA A 53 1.79 20.55 3.75
C ALA A 53 0.76 19.42 3.53
N PHE A 54 0.93 18.61 2.47
CA PHE A 54 0.00 17.54 2.11
C PHE A 54 0.38 16.15 2.66
N ASP A 55 1.66 15.86 2.88
CA ASP A 55 2.19 14.53 3.26
C ASP A 55 1.47 13.88 4.45
N LYS A 56 0.97 14.70 5.38
CA LYS A 56 0.31 14.25 6.61
C LYS A 56 -1.16 14.64 6.69
N ALA A 57 -1.71 15.22 5.62
CA ALA A 57 -3.10 15.63 5.60
C ALA A 57 -4.02 14.39 5.67
N PRO A 58 -5.01 14.34 6.58
CA PRO A 58 -5.91 13.20 6.68
C PRO A 58 -6.61 12.91 5.35
N GLY A 59 -6.55 11.65 4.91
CA GLY A 59 -7.14 11.21 3.65
C GLY A 59 -6.21 11.31 2.43
N VAL A 60 -5.06 11.98 2.55
CA VAL A 60 -3.99 11.88 1.54
C VAL A 60 -3.33 10.51 1.63
N ILE A 61 -3.11 9.90 0.46
CA ILE A 61 -2.50 8.58 0.28
C ILE A 61 -1.03 8.73 -0.09
N SER A 62 -0.74 9.61 -1.06
CA SER A 62 0.61 9.88 -1.52
C SER A 62 0.73 11.27 -2.14
N THR A 63 1.95 11.78 -2.18
CA THR A 63 2.36 13.04 -2.79
C THR A 63 3.56 12.77 -3.70
N VAL A 64 3.63 13.48 -4.82
CA VAL A 64 4.77 13.41 -5.74
C VAL A 64 5.09 14.81 -6.25
N SER A 65 6.26 15.32 -5.87
CA SER A 65 6.84 16.55 -6.44
C SER A 65 7.24 16.38 -7.92
N GLY A 66 7.00 17.42 -8.73
CA GLY A 66 7.30 17.42 -10.15
C GLY A 66 7.10 18.79 -10.83
N TYR A 67 6.97 18.75 -12.16
CA TYR A 67 6.89 19.95 -13.00
C TYR A 67 5.76 19.85 -14.03
N ILE A 68 4.99 20.92 -14.21
CA ILE A 68 3.88 20.98 -15.18
C ILE A 68 3.80 22.32 -15.91
N GLY A 69 3.06 22.36 -17.01
CA GLY A 69 2.67 23.60 -17.70
C GLY A 69 3.72 24.24 -18.62
N GLY A 70 4.94 23.70 -18.68
CA GLY A 70 6.02 24.21 -19.52
C GLY A 70 6.17 23.52 -20.88
N ASN A 71 7.19 23.95 -21.63
CA ASN A 71 7.44 23.57 -23.03
C ASN A 71 8.54 22.52 -23.20
N THR A 72 9.39 22.34 -22.19
CA THR A 72 10.49 21.37 -22.26
C THR A 72 10.00 19.97 -21.92
N ARG A 73 10.16 19.00 -22.84
CA ARG A 73 9.79 17.61 -22.60
C ARG A 73 10.75 16.95 -21.61
N LYS A 74 10.22 16.33 -20.55
CA LYS A 74 11.00 15.64 -19.50
C LYS A 74 12.15 16.51 -18.95
N PRO A 75 11.84 17.69 -18.37
CA PRO A 75 12.87 18.59 -17.89
C PRO A 75 13.59 18.00 -16.67
N THR A 76 14.85 18.37 -16.46
CA THR A 76 15.56 18.14 -15.18
C THR A 76 15.34 19.31 -14.21
N TYR A 77 15.68 19.12 -12.94
CA TYR A 77 15.65 20.19 -11.94
C TYR A 77 16.46 21.41 -12.38
N GLU A 78 17.68 21.21 -12.87
CA GLU A 78 18.57 22.30 -13.29
C GLU A 78 17.99 23.09 -14.45
N GLN A 79 17.30 22.42 -15.38
CA GLN A 79 16.64 23.07 -16.50
C GLN A 79 15.49 23.96 -16.03
N VAL A 80 14.65 23.48 -15.09
CA VAL A 80 13.53 24.26 -14.54
C VAL A 80 14.04 25.43 -13.70
N SER A 81 15.00 25.20 -12.81
CA SER A 81 15.60 26.23 -11.96
C SER A 81 16.33 27.31 -12.76
N ALA A 82 16.77 27.02 -14.00
CA ALA A 82 17.30 28.03 -14.92
C ALA A 82 16.22 28.96 -15.52
N GLY A 83 14.92 28.68 -15.29
CA GLY A 83 13.80 29.56 -15.61
C GLY A 83 13.34 29.57 -17.07
N ARG A 84 13.93 28.76 -17.95
CA ARG A 84 13.66 28.83 -19.41
C ARG A 84 12.67 27.79 -19.92
N THR A 85 12.23 26.87 -19.07
CA THR A 85 11.36 25.75 -19.49
C THR A 85 9.88 26.12 -19.49
N GLY A 86 9.49 27.17 -18.75
CA GLY A 86 8.11 27.57 -18.53
C GLY A 86 7.32 26.64 -17.61
N HIS A 87 7.97 25.67 -16.97
CA HIS A 87 7.31 24.80 -16.00
C HIS A 87 7.11 25.51 -14.65
N ALA A 88 6.01 25.20 -13.99
CA ALA A 88 5.81 25.44 -12.58
C ALA A 88 6.22 24.20 -11.77
N GLU A 89 6.82 24.42 -10.60
CA GLU A 89 6.91 23.39 -9.57
C GLU A 89 5.50 23.04 -9.07
N ALA A 90 5.21 21.75 -8.96
CA ALA A 90 3.90 21.26 -8.57
C ALA A 90 3.98 19.93 -7.81
N VAL A 91 2.95 19.64 -7.02
CA VAL A 91 2.79 18.38 -6.30
C VAL A 91 1.52 17.70 -6.79
N GLN A 92 1.63 16.43 -7.19
CA GLN A 92 0.48 15.56 -7.43
C GLN A 92 0.10 14.88 -6.12
N VAL A 93 -1.11 15.16 -5.64
CA VAL A 93 -1.67 14.60 -4.41
C VAL A 93 -2.68 13.51 -4.78
N GLU A 94 -2.40 12.28 -4.39
CA GLU A 94 -3.34 11.17 -4.45
C GLU A 94 -4.09 11.06 -3.12
N TYR A 95 -5.42 11.02 -3.15
CA TYR A 95 -6.25 11.05 -1.96
C TYR A 95 -7.46 10.12 -2.05
N ASP A 96 -7.95 9.71 -0.89
CA ASP A 96 -9.18 8.93 -0.74
C ASP A 96 -10.38 9.89 -0.65
N PRO A 97 -11.24 9.98 -1.69
CA PRO A 97 -12.39 10.89 -1.67
C PRO A 97 -13.44 10.53 -0.61
N ALA A 98 -13.39 9.32 -0.03
CA ALA A 98 -14.25 8.96 1.10
C ALA A 98 -13.74 9.53 2.43
N LYS A 99 -12.50 10.04 2.50
CA LYS A 99 -11.88 10.60 3.71
C LYS A 99 -11.66 12.11 3.63
N VAL A 100 -11.38 12.64 2.43
CA VAL A 100 -11.13 14.08 2.22
C VAL A 100 -11.68 14.51 0.86
N SER A 101 -12.35 15.67 0.80
CA SER A 101 -12.85 16.22 -0.47
C SER A 101 -11.80 17.10 -1.12
N TYR A 102 -11.95 17.37 -2.42
CA TYR A 102 -11.08 18.30 -3.13
C TYR A 102 -11.13 19.72 -2.54
N GLU A 103 -12.31 20.18 -2.13
CA GLU A 103 -12.49 21.47 -1.45
C GLU A 103 -11.70 21.53 -0.16
N LYS A 104 -11.64 20.42 0.60
CA LYS A 104 -10.83 20.37 1.82
C LYS A 104 -9.33 20.42 1.53
N LEU A 105 -8.89 19.85 0.41
CA LEU A 105 -7.50 19.99 -0.05
C LEU A 105 -7.19 21.44 -0.46
N LEU A 106 -8.15 22.17 -1.02
CA LEU A 106 -8.01 23.61 -1.31
C LEU A 106 -7.90 24.48 -0.05
N GLU A 107 -8.39 24.02 1.11
CA GLU A 107 -8.18 24.72 2.38
C GLU A 107 -6.77 24.50 2.97
N VAL A 108 -6.09 23.42 2.57
CA VAL A 108 -4.69 23.14 2.93
C VAL A 108 -3.73 23.95 2.05
N PHE A 109 -4.10 24.13 0.78
CA PHE A 109 -3.37 24.90 -0.23
C PHE A 109 -3.42 26.42 0.03
#